data_AF-A0A1Y0VU72-F1
#
_entry.id   AF-A0A1Y0VU72-F1
#
_cell.length_a   1.000
_cell.length_b   1.000
_cell.length_c   1.000
_cell.angle_alpha   90.00
_cell.angle_beta   90.00
_cell.angle_gamma   90.00
#
_symmetry.space_group_name_H-M   'P 1'
#
loop_
_entity.id
_entity.type
_entity.pdbx_description
1 polymer ?
#
loop_
_entity_poly.entity_id
_entity_poly.type
_entity_poly.pdbx_seq_one_letter_code
_entity_poly.pdbx_strand_id
1 'polypeptide(L)'
;MAPRFFGTIAGHLKDQALLTKGNGFNRLIIEKPFGRDYPSAKELNDSISGSFKEEQIFRIDHYLGKEPIQSIAGLRFGNALFNSLWNKEHIDNIQITLSESLGVEERAGYYETAGAMRDMVQNHIMQIVSLLTMERPDVFDSEHLRDKKIEALEISKCIPKKKLKIFHSWPIWCR
;
A
#
# COMPACT_ATOMS: atom_id res chain seq x y z
N MET A 1 6.44 -2.89 -17.32
CA MET A 1 6.12 -4.31 -17.63
C MET A 1 4.68 -4.59 -17.24
N ALA A 2 3.94 -5.40 -17.99
CA ALA A 2 2.55 -5.70 -17.65
C ALA A 2 2.44 -6.64 -16.42
N PRO A 3 1.48 -6.42 -15.50
CA PRO A 3 1.39 -7.17 -14.23
C PRO A 3 1.26 -8.69 -14.37
N ARG A 4 0.62 -9.15 -15.46
CA ARG A 4 0.47 -10.58 -15.78
C ARG A 4 1.80 -11.34 -15.91
N PHE A 5 2.91 -10.63 -16.12
CA PHE A 5 4.22 -11.26 -16.28
C PHE A 5 5.01 -11.40 -14.97
N PHE A 6 4.58 -10.78 -13.87
CA PHE A 6 5.33 -10.78 -12.62
C PHE A 6 5.56 -12.20 -12.08
N GLY A 7 4.51 -13.01 -12.01
CA GLY A 7 4.61 -14.40 -11.56
C GLY A 7 5.47 -15.27 -12.48
N THR A 8 5.25 -15.18 -13.79
CA THR A 8 6.03 -15.92 -14.80
C THR A 8 7.52 -15.59 -14.72
N ILE A 9 7.87 -14.31 -14.60
CA ILE A 9 9.27 -13.87 -14.54
C ILE A 9 9.89 -14.29 -13.21
N ALA A 10 9.19 -14.14 -12.08
CA ALA A 10 9.68 -14.60 -10.79
C ALA A 10 9.98 -16.12 -10.81
N GLY A 11 9.09 -16.92 -11.40
CA GLY A 11 9.30 -18.36 -11.61
C GLY A 11 10.52 -18.64 -12.47
N HIS A 12 10.61 -18.03 -13.65
CA HIS A 12 11.75 -18.25 -14.55
C HIS A 12 13.09 -17.80 -13.97
N LEU A 13 13.15 -16.74 -13.15
CA LEU A 13 14.39 -16.35 -12.47
C LEU A 13 14.93 -17.49 -11.58
N LYS A 14 14.03 -18.23 -10.92
CA LYS A 14 14.38 -19.40 -10.11
C LYS A 14 14.69 -20.61 -10.99
N ASP A 15 13.82 -20.94 -11.94
CA ASP A 15 13.93 -22.15 -12.76
C ASP A 15 15.16 -22.14 -13.68
N GLN A 16 15.52 -20.96 -14.19
CA GLN A 16 16.71 -20.76 -15.03
C GLN A 16 17.99 -20.53 -14.22
N ALA A 17 17.95 -20.75 -12.90
CA ALA A 17 19.08 -20.61 -11.98
C ALA A 17 19.77 -19.23 -12.03
N LEU A 18 18.99 -18.17 -12.27
CA LEU A 18 19.47 -16.79 -12.29
C LEU A 18 19.59 -16.18 -10.89
N LEU A 19 19.02 -16.85 -9.88
CA LEU A 19 19.18 -16.47 -8.48
C LEU A 19 20.56 -16.88 -7.97
N THR A 20 21.24 -15.94 -7.31
CA THR A 20 22.56 -16.18 -6.70
C THR A 20 22.46 -17.34 -5.71
N LYS A 21 23.36 -18.33 -5.85
CA LYS A 21 23.52 -19.47 -4.92
C LYS A 21 24.76 -19.22 -4.06
N GLY A 22 24.61 -19.17 -2.73
CA GLY A 22 25.72 -18.93 -1.80
C GLY A 22 25.73 -17.50 -1.24
N ASN A 23 26.93 -16.89 -1.15
CA ASN A 23 27.08 -15.55 -0.58
C ASN A 23 26.53 -14.47 -1.53
N GLY A 24 25.43 -13.84 -1.13
CA GLY A 24 24.78 -12.75 -1.84
C GLY A 24 23.33 -12.59 -1.41
N PHE A 25 22.62 -11.63 -2.01
CA PHE A 25 21.18 -11.47 -1.81
C PHE A 25 20.48 -11.44 -3.16
N ASN A 26 19.25 -11.96 -3.19
CA ASN A 26 18.32 -11.76 -4.29
C ASN A 26 17.14 -10.96 -3.75
N ARG A 27 16.79 -9.85 -4.40
CA ARG A 27 15.65 -9.01 -4.03
C ARG A 27 14.80 -8.76 -5.27
N LEU A 28 13.49 -8.94 -5.13
CA LEU A 28 12.52 -8.72 -6.17
C LEU A 28 11.73 -7.45 -5.88
N ILE A 29 11.82 -6.46 -6.76
CA ILE A 29 11.05 -5.22 -6.67
C ILE A 29 9.86 -5.33 -7.61
N ILE A 30 8.65 -5.08 -7.11
CA ILE A 30 7.40 -5.23 -7.86
C ILE A 30 6.58 -3.94 -7.76
N GLU A 31 6.15 -3.45 -8.91
CA GLU A 31 5.30 -2.27 -9.04
C GLU A 31 3.80 -2.63 -9.06
N LYS A 32 2.96 -1.66 -8.71
CA LYS A 32 1.49 -1.81 -8.81
C LYS A 32 1.04 -1.97 -10.28
N PRO A 33 -0.12 -2.59 -10.55
CA PRO A 33 -1.10 -3.17 -9.62
C PRO A 33 -0.78 -4.60 -9.14
N PHE A 34 -1.07 -4.86 -7.86
CA PHE A 34 -0.92 -6.17 -7.20
C PHE A 34 -2.19 -7.03 -7.32
N GLY A 35 -2.67 -7.21 -8.56
CA GLY A 35 -3.99 -7.78 -8.81
C GLY A 35 -5.10 -6.71 -8.88
N ARG A 36 -6.33 -7.16 -9.13
CA ARG A 36 -7.51 -6.29 -9.28
C ARG A 36 -8.56 -6.50 -8.18
N ASP A 37 -8.43 -7.59 -7.46
CA ASP A 37 -9.28 -8.06 -6.38
C ASP A 37 -8.45 -8.97 -5.47
N TYR A 38 -9.00 -9.38 -4.32
CA TYR A 38 -8.29 -10.25 -3.39
C TYR A 38 -7.87 -11.61 -4.01
N PRO A 39 -8.74 -12.34 -4.74
CA PRO A 39 -8.33 -13.60 -5.37
C PRO A 39 -7.13 -13.45 -6.32
N SER A 40 -7.15 -12.46 -7.22
CA SER A 40 -6.04 -12.22 -8.15
C SER A 40 -4.77 -11.73 -7.47
N ALA A 41 -4.90 -10.93 -6.40
CA ALA A 41 -3.77 -10.52 -5.57
C ALA A 41 -3.13 -11.72 -4.87
N LYS A 42 -3.96 -12.63 -4.34
CA LYS A 42 -3.50 -13.86 -3.69
C LYS A 42 -2.79 -14.78 -4.68
N GLU A 43 -3.36 -15.01 -5.86
CA GLU A 43 -2.74 -15.82 -6.92
C GLU A 43 -1.36 -15.27 -7.31
N LEU A 44 -1.27 -13.95 -7.53
CA LEU A 44 0.00 -13.28 -7.82
C LEU A 44 0.99 -13.47 -6.66
N ASN A 45 0.54 -13.27 -5.43
CA ASN A 45 1.38 -13.43 -4.24
C ASN A 45 1.92 -14.86 -4.12
N ASP A 46 1.06 -15.88 -4.21
CA ASP A 46 1.42 -17.28 -4.12
C ASP A 46 2.45 -17.66 -5.20
N SER A 47 2.28 -17.15 -6.42
CA SER A 47 3.23 -17.37 -7.53
C SER A 47 4.62 -16.78 -7.23
N ILE A 48 4.68 -15.57 -6.69
CA ILE A 48 5.94 -14.92 -6.34
C ILE A 48 6.60 -15.60 -5.14
N SER A 49 5.82 -15.92 -4.10
CA SER A 49 6.29 -16.59 -2.88
C SER A 49 6.80 -18.01 -3.14
N GLY A 50 6.38 -18.65 -4.24
CA GLY A 50 6.99 -19.90 -4.72
C GLY A 50 8.45 -19.75 -5.15
N SER A 51 8.90 -18.53 -5.45
CA SER A 51 10.23 -18.24 -5.99
C SER A 51 11.12 -17.43 -5.06
N PHE A 52 10.54 -16.51 -4.29
CA PHE A 52 11.24 -15.62 -3.36
C PHE A 52 10.63 -15.72 -1.96
N LYS A 53 11.45 -15.59 -0.92
CA LYS A 53 10.95 -15.43 0.45
C LYS A 53 10.42 -14.02 0.67
N GLU A 54 9.56 -13.82 1.67
CA GLU A 54 8.90 -12.54 1.89
C GLU A 54 9.87 -11.40 2.18
N GLU A 55 10.97 -11.64 2.90
CA GLU A 55 12.03 -10.67 3.17
C GLU A 55 12.82 -10.24 1.91
N GLN A 56 12.63 -10.96 0.79
CA GLN A 56 13.24 -10.66 -0.50
C GLN A 56 12.31 -9.86 -1.42
N ILE A 57 11.03 -9.70 -1.06
CA ILE A 57 10.00 -9.11 -1.92
C ILE A 57 9.70 -7.68 -1.47
N PHE A 58 9.96 -6.73 -2.37
CA PHE A 58 9.74 -5.30 -2.15
C PHE A 58 8.61 -4.82 -3.05
N ARG A 59 7.41 -4.69 -2.46
CA ARG A 59 6.21 -4.20 -3.14
C ARG A 59 6.19 -2.68 -3.05
N ILE A 60 6.27 -1.99 -4.18
CA ILE A 60 6.37 -0.54 -4.23
C ILE A 60 5.01 0.13 -4.03
N ASP A 61 4.96 1.00 -3.04
CA ASP A 61 4.00 2.10 -2.94
C ASP A 61 4.81 3.40 -2.79
N HIS A 62 4.85 4.20 -3.86
CA HIS A 62 5.69 5.40 -3.90
C HIS A 62 5.28 6.47 -2.87
N TYR A 63 4.07 6.43 -2.30
CA TYR A 63 3.70 7.35 -1.22
C TYR A 63 4.51 7.10 0.05
N LEU A 64 4.90 5.84 0.32
CA LEU A 64 5.77 5.51 1.45
C LEU A 64 7.19 6.08 1.31
N GLY A 65 7.59 6.46 0.09
CA GLY A 65 8.87 7.12 -0.18
C GLY A 65 8.85 8.65 0.07
N LYS A 66 7.68 9.25 0.31
CA LYS A 66 7.56 10.71 0.50
C LYS A 66 7.97 11.08 1.94
N GLU A 67 8.83 12.10 2.09
CA GLU A 67 9.35 12.52 3.40
C GLU A 67 8.27 12.79 4.46
N PRO A 68 7.14 13.46 4.15
CA PRO A 68 6.09 13.68 5.15
C PRO A 68 5.46 12.38 5.65
N ILE A 69 5.35 11.37 4.79
CA ILE A 69 4.78 10.06 5.15
C ILE A 69 5.72 9.28 6.05
N GLN A 70 7.03 9.33 5.77
CA GLN A 70 8.05 8.70 6.61
C GLN A 70 8.14 9.35 8.01
N SER A 71 7.84 10.65 8.09
CA SER A 71 7.89 11.42 9.33
C SER A 71 6.74 11.10 10.30
N ILE A 72 5.65 10.46 9.86
CA ILE A 72 4.47 10.17 10.70
C ILE A 72 4.85 9.38 11.96
N ALA A 73 5.58 8.27 11.81
CA ALA A 73 5.94 7.42 12.94
C ALA A 73 6.92 8.13 13.90
N GLY A 74 7.86 8.90 13.36
CA GLY A 74 8.78 9.72 14.16
C GLY A 74 8.04 10.80 14.96
N LEU A 75 7.06 11.47 14.34
CA LEU A 75 6.23 12.46 15.02
C LEU A 75 5.38 11.85 16.14
N ARG A 76 4.69 10.74 15.86
CA ARG A 76 3.81 10.07 16.85
C ARG A 76 4.59 9.48 18.02
N PHE A 77 5.65 8.73 17.75
CA PHE A 77 6.31 7.91 18.77
C PHE A 77 7.60 8.53 19.32
N GLY A 78 8.19 9.49 18.61
CA GLY A 78 9.37 10.24 19.07
C GLY A 78 9.02 11.40 20.00
N ASN A 79 7.74 11.79 20.10
CA ASN A 79 7.31 12.94 20.89
C ASN A 79 6.28 12.52 21.94
N ALA A 80 6.60 12.70 23.23
CA ALA A 80 5.72 12.32 24.34
C ALA A 80 4.34 13.00 24.27
N LEU A 81 4.30 14.27 23.87
CA LEU A 81 3.06 15.03 23.71
C LEU A 81 2.15 14.46 22.62
N PHE A 82 2.70 14.18 21.43
CA PHE A 82 1.89 13.59 20.37
C PHE A 82 1.44 12.18 20.76
N ASN A 83 2.32 11.38 21.36
CA ASN A 83 1.98 10.04 21.81
C ASN A 83 0.81 10.03 22.83
N SER A 84 0.77 10.97 23.78
CA SER A 84 -0.31 11.04 24.78
C SER A 84 -1.65 11.53 24.21
N LEU A 85 -1.61 12.37 23.18
CA LEU A 85 -2.80 12.92 22.52
C LEU A 85 -3.32 12.04 21.38
N TRP A 86 -2.57 11.01 20.95
CA TRP A 86 -2.93 10.22 19.77
C TRP A 86 -3.94 9.10 20.06
N ASN A 87 -5.13 9.47 20.58
CA ASN A 87 -6.19 8.52 20.91
C ASN A 87 -7.59 9.15 20.80
N LYS A 88 -8.62 8.32 20.90
CA LYS A 88 -10.04 8.70 20.77
C LYS A 88 -10.55 9.74 21.80
N GLU A 89 -9.84 9.94 22.92
CA GLU A 89 -10.25 10.91 23.94
C GLU A 89 -9.87 12.34 23.53
N HIS A 90 -8.89 12.48 22.63
CA HIS A 90 -8.34 13.76 22.21
C HIS A 90 -8.52 14.03 20.71
N ILE A 91 -8.68 12.97 19.90
CA ILE A 91 -8.89 13.07 18.45
C ILE A 91 -10.38 12.88 18.15
N ASP A 92 -11.01 13.93 17.63
CA ASP A 92 -12.39 13.87 17.13
C ASP A 92 -12.48 13.14 15.77
N ASN A 93 -11.64 13.51 14.80
CA ASN A 93 -11.59 12.86 13.49
C ASN A 93 -10.21 12.97 12.81
N ILE A 94 -9.94 12.04 11.89
CA ILE A 94 -8.76 12.03 11.02
C ILE A 94 -9.24 12.17 9.57
N GLN A 95 -8.68 13.14 8.85
CA GLN A 95 -9.00 13.40 7.45
C GLN A 95 -7.76 13.18 6.59
N ILE A 96 -7.90 12.35 5.55
CA ILE A 96 -6.85 12.09 4.57
C ILE A 96 -7.36 12.55 3.22
N THR A 97 -6.70 13.54 2.65
CA THR A 97 -7.07 14.11 1.35
C THR A 97 -5.94 13.92 0.36
N LEU A 98 -6.21 13.20 -0.72
CA LEU A 98 -5.35 13.16 -1.90
C LEU A 98 -6.15 13.85 -3.01
N SER A 99 -5.68 15.03 -3.42
CA SER A 99 -6.30 15.82 -4.48
C SER A 99 -5.33 15.97 -5.64
N GLU A 100 -5.84 15.78 -6.85
CA GLU A 100 -5.10 15.94 -8.10
C GLU A 100 -5.85 16.98 -8.93
N SER A 101 -5.12 17.94 -9.48
CA SER A 101 -5.68 18.94 -10.40
C SER A 101 -5.78 18.42 -11.83
N LEU A 102 -5.03 17.37 -12.16
CA LEU A 102 -5.02 16.73 -13.47
C LEU A 102 -6.22 15.81 -13.63
N GLY A 103 -6.71 15.71 -14.88
CA GLY A 103 -7.79 14.81 -15.21
C GLY A 103 -7.30 13.37 -15.36
N VAL A 104 -8.13 12.55 -16.02
CA VAL A 104 -7.78 11.16 -16.33
C VAL A 104 -6.69 11.07 -17.42
N GLU A 105 -6.48 12.15 -18.17
CA GLU A 105 -5.47 12.28 -19.24
C GLU A 105 -5.44 11.05 -20.17
N GLU A 106 -4.24 10.57 -20.54
CA GLU A 106 -4.04 9.38 -21.37
C GLU A 106 -4.34 8.05 -20.65
N ARG A 107 -4.65 8.08 -19.34
CA ARG A 107 -4.88 6.87 -18.52
C ARG A 107 -6.34 6.41 -18.51
N ALA A 108 -7.17 6.96 -19.39
CA ALA A 108 -8.62 6.68 -19.47
C ALA A 108 -8.98 5.20 -19.43
N GLY A 109 -8.37 4.38 -20.28
CA GLY A 109 -8.69 2.94 -20.33
C GLY A 109 -8.35 2.17 -19.04
N TYR A 110 -7.30 2.55 -18.32
CA TYR A 110 -7.00 1.96 -17.01
C TYR A 110 -7.97 2.47 -15.95
N TYR A 111 -8.18 3.79 -15.90
CA TYR A 111 -8.98 4.46 -14.88
C TYR A 111 -10.45 4.06 -14.95
N GLU A 112 -11.00 3.83 -16.14
CA GLU A 112 -12.38 3.38 -16.33
C GLU A 112 -12.65 2.05 -15.62
N THR A 113 -11.70 1.13 -15.66
CA THR A 113 -11.84 -0.13 -14.92
C THR A 113 -11.49 0.06 -13.44
N ALA A 114 -10.40 0.78 -13.13
CA ALA A 114 -9.83 0.91 -11.80
C ALA A 114 -10.66 1.78 -10.84
N GLY A 115 -11.04 2.96 -11.32
CA GLY A 115 -11.55 4.06 -10.52
C GLY A 115 -10.57 4.54 -9.45
N ALA A 116 -10.94 5.64 -8.79
CA ALA A 116 -10.19 6.18 -7.65
C ALA A 116 -9.99 5.14 -6.52
N MET A 117 -10.93 4.20 -6.36
CA MET A 117 -10.88 3.20 -5.30
C MET A 117 -9.65 2.28 -5.41
N ARG A 118 -9.32 1.78 -6.60
CA ARG A 118 -8.15 0.91 -6.79
C ARG A 118 -6.88 1.67 -7.10
N ASP A 119 -6.99 2.85 -7.72
CA ASP A 119 -5.80 3.63 -8.09
C ASP A 119 -5.18 4.36 -6.89
N MET A 120 -6.02 4.85 -5.96
CA MET A 120 -5.60 5.74 -4.85
C MET A 120 -5.98 5.24 -3.45
N VAL A 121 -7.20 4.69 -3.29
CA VAL A 121 -7.68 4.34 -1.94
C VAL A 121 -7.02 3.06 -1.44
N GLN A 122 -7.13 1.97 -2.20
CA GLN A 122 -6.69 0.63 -1.79
C GLN A 122 -5.20 0.55 -1.45
N ASN A 123 -4.36 1.38 -2.08
CA ASN A 123 -2.92 1.45 -1.88
C ASN A 123 -2.53 2.63 -0.96
N HIS A 124 -2.40 3.83 -1.51
CA HIS A 124 -1.80 5.00 -0.91
C HIS A 124 -2.51 5.43 0.37
N ILE A 125 -3.84 5.57 0.32
CA ILE A 125 -4.61 5.99 1.49
C ILE A 125 -4.57 4.90 2.57
N MET A 126 -4.75 3.62 2.22
CA MET A 126 -4.70 2.54 3.20
C MET A 126 -3.33 2.41 3.87
N GLN A 127 -2.24 2.68 3.15
CA GLN A 127 -0.91 2.75 3.74
C GLN A 127 -0.80 3.90 4.75
N ILE A 128 -1.29 5.10 4.41
CA ILE A 128 -1.30 6.25 5.32
C ILE A 128 -2.18 5.97 6.55
N VAL A 129 -3.37 5.40 6.35
CA VAL A 129 -4.27 4.98 7.44
C VAL A 129 -3.51 4.05 8.39
N SER A 130 -2.86 3.00 7.89
CA SER A 130 -2.12 2.07 8.73
C SER A 130 -1.03 2.76 9.57
N LEU A 131 -0.32 3.75 9.01
CA LEU A 131 0.69 4.52 9.74
C LEU A 131 0.09 5.45 10.80
N LEU A 132 -1.11 5.97 10.58
CA LEU A 132 -1.81 6.85 11.52
C LEU A 132 -2.54 6.08 12.62
N THR A 133 -2.97 4.84 12.35
CA THR A 133 -3.79 4.05 13.28
C THR A 133 -3.05 2.92 13.98
N MET A 134 -1.84 2.55 13.52
CA MET A 134 -1.03 1.55 14.21
C MET A 134 -0.65 1.95 15.63
N GLU A 135 -0.56 0.96 16.50
CA GLU A 135 0.04 1.11 17.82
C GLU A 135 1.55 1.33 17.73
N ARG A 136 2.14 1.78 18.84
CA ARG A 136 3.60 1.92 18.93
C ARG A 136 4.25 0.54 18.85
N PRO A 137 5.22 0.30 17.96
CA PRO A 137 5.96 -0.96 17.95
C PRO A 137 6.93 -1.01 19.14
N ASP A 138 7.14 -2.22 19.68
CA ASP A 138 8.08 -2.45 20.79
C ASP A 138 9.53 -2.20 20.35
N VAL A 139 9.84 -2.61 19.12
CA VAL A 139 11.13 -2.41 18.46
C VAL A 139 10.91 -1.63 17.17
N PHE A 140 11.73 -0.62 16.91
CA PHE A 140 11.59 0.23 15.74
C PHE A 140 12.37 -0.33 14.53
N ASP A 141 11.97 -1.52 14.07
CA ASP A 141 12.49 -2.15 12.86
C ASP A 141 11.37 -2.40 11.82
N SER A 142 11.76 -2.87 10.64
CA SER A 142 10.82 -3.07 9.52
C SER A 142 9.76 -4.14 9.77
N GLU A 143 10.07 -5.17 10.56
CA GLU A 143 9.18 -6.31 10.81
C GLU A 143 8.11 -5.92 11.81
N HIS A 144 8.50 -5.40 12.97
CA HIS A 144 7.57 -4.96 14.00
C HIS A 144 6.69 -3.80 13.53
N LEU A 145 7.25 -2.87 12.73
CA LEU A 145 6.45 -1.80 12.12
C LEU A 145 5.42 -2.37 11.15
N ARG A 146 5.77 -3.38 10.36
CA ARG A 146 4.83 -4.05 9.46
C ARG A 146 3.72 -4.74 10.24
N ASP A 147 4.04 -5.44 11.32
CA ASP A 147 3.05 -6.16 12.11
C ASP A 147 2.04 -5.20 12.74
N LYS A 148 2.50 -4.08 13.31
CA LYS A 148 1.58 -3.04 13.83
C LYS A 148 0.70 -2.40 12.76
N LYS A 149 1.21 -2.25 11.55
CA LYS A 149 0.38 -1.82 10.40
C LYS A 149 -0.68 -2.86 10.04
N ILE A 150 -0.34 -4.15 10.05
CA ILE A 150 -1.28 -5.24 9.76
C ILE A 150 -2.36 -5.32 10.83
N GLU A 151 -1.98 -5.35 12.11
CA GLU A 151 -2.91 -5.38 13.25
C GLU A 151 -3.95 -4.24 13.15
N ALA A 152 -3.50 -3.02 12.83
CA ALA A 152 -4.38 -1.88 12.65
C ALA A 152 -5.40 -2.05 11.51
N LEU A 153 -4.99 -2.69 10.42
CA LEU A 153 -5.85 -2.96 9.27
C LEU A 153 -6.81 -4.13 9.52
N GLU A 154 -6.42 -5.13 10.31
CA GLU A 154 -7.28 -6.27 10.66
C GLU A 154 -8.44 -5.86 11.57
N ILE A 155 -8.20 -4.93 12.49
CA ILE A 155 -9.23 -4.39 13.40
C ILE A 155 -10.17 -3.44 12.64
N SER A 156 -9.76 -2.95 11.47
CA SER A 156 -10.57 -2.07 10.64
C SER A 156 -11.76 -2.82 10.05
N LYS A 157 -12.98 -2.37 10.40
CA LYS A 157 -14.20 -2.94 9.82
C LYS A 157 -14.22 -2.67 8.32
N CYS A 158 -14.54 -3.70 7.53
CA CYS A 158 -14.85 -3.53 6.11
C CYS A 158 -15.88 -2.41 5.94
N ILE A 159 -15.60 -1.45 5.06
CA ILE A 159 -16.50 -0.32 4.82
C ILE A 159 -17.79 -0.88 4.21
N PRO A 160 -18.94 -0.83 4.91
CA PRO A 160 -20.17 -1.32 4.33
C PRO A 160 -20.57 -0.42 3.16
N LYS A 161 -21.03 -1.00 2.04
CA LYS A 161 -21.38 -0.28 0.81
C LYS A 161 -22.27 0.95 1.05
N LYS A 162 -23.16 0.90 2.05
CA LYS A 162 -24.06 2.01 2.43
C LYS A 162 -23.37 3.25 3.01
N LYS A 163 -22.18 3.10 3.61
CA LYS A 163 -21.40 4.21 4.18
C LYS A 163 -20.36 4.77 3.21
N LEU A 164 -20.07 4.03 2.13
CA LEU A 164 -19.12 4.45 1.11
C LEU A 164 -19.79 5.46 0.18
N LYS A 165 -19.49 6.75 0.36
CA LYS A 165 -19.91 7.81 -0.56
C LYS A 165 -18.76 8.08 -1.53
N ILE A 166 -18.84 7.51 -2.73
CA ILE A 166 -17.94 7.87 -3.83
C ILE A 166 -18.70 8.87 -4.71
N PHE A 167 -18.26 10.12 -4.71
CA PHE A 167 -18.76 11.12 -5.66
C PHE A 167 -18.00 10.97 -6.98
N HIS A 168 -18.71 10.54 -8.01
CA HIS A 168 -18.21 10.53 -9.38
C HIS A 168 -18.85 11.71 -10.11
N SER A 169 -18.24 12.88 -10.04
CA SER A 169 -18.58 13.97 -10.96
C SER A 169 -17.41 14.92 -11.07
N TRP A 170 -16.66 14.81 -12.16
CA TRP A 170 -16.03 15.99 -12.73
C TRP A 170 -17.09 16.61 -13.65
N PRO A 171 -17.73 17.73 -13.27
CA PRO A 171 -18.49 18.48 -14.27
C PRO A 171 -17.50 18.85 -15.37
N ILE A 172 -17.85 18.54 -16.62
CA ILE A 172 -17.11 18.91 -17.82
C ILE A 172 -16.91 20.43 -17.77
N TRP A 173 -15.72 20.87 -17.38
CA TRP A 173 -15.22 22.20 -17.67
C TRP A 173 -14.27 22.08 -18.85
N CYS A 174 -14.85 21.72 -20.01
CA CYS A 174 -14.28 22.15 -21.28
C CYS A 174 -14.63 23.64 -21.43
N ARG A 175 -13.66 24.50 -21.21
CA ARG A 175 -13.51 25.77 -21.93
C ARG A 175 -12.07 25.91 -22.35
#